data_AF-A0A6N6RU14-F1
#
_entry.id   AF-A0A6N6RU14-F1
#
_cell.length_a   1.000
_cell.length_b   1.000
_cell.length_c   1.000
_cell.angle_alpha   90.00
_cell.angle_beta   90.00
_cell.angle_gamma   90.00
#
_symmetry.space_group_name_H-M   'P 1'
#
loop_
_entity.id
_entity.type
_entity.pdbx_description
1 polymer ?
#
loop_
_entity_poly.entity_id
_entity_poly.type
_entity_poly.pdbx_seq_one_letter_code
_entity_poly.pdbx_strand_id
1 'polypeptide(L)'
;MATTDSDILEELYSGNPPSPARAFDIQRALSKKVIKESRLDRLETVAGADLSVIKSMNKLVCGIILFSYPDLTEIERVYTVSDERFPYIPGLLAFREGPAIIETYGKLMRKPDLLIIDGQGIAHPRGFGIACHVGVLLGIPALGIAKKKLYGTYVEPGEKKGSWSPLLSREEVVIGSVLRTKDNTKPVFVSPGHKLDTESARDIALECARGYRIPEPTRRADIYVAGLKKEVS
;
A
#
# COMPACT_ATOMS: atom_id res chain seq x y z
N MET A 1 1.23 3.68 30.55
CA MET A 1 2.02 2.54 30.03
C MET A 1 2.09 2.67 28.51
N ALA A 2 3.27 2.50 27.90
CA ALA A 2 3.38 2.54 26.44
C ALA A 2 2.76 1.25 25.88
N THR A 3 1.68 1.37 25.13
CA THR A 3 1.02 0.28 24.40
C THR A 3 2.03 -0.32 23.40
N THR A 4 2.24 -1.64 23.43
CA THR A 4 3.17 -2.31 22.52
C THR A 4 2.58 -2.41 21.11
N ASP A 5 3.41 -2.67 20.08
CA ASP A 5 2.91 -2.89 18.72
C ASP A 5 1.98 -4.12 18.63
N SER A 6 2.22 -5.13 19.48
CA SER A 6 1.35 -6.30 19.63
C SER A 6 0.00 -5.93 20.23
N ASP A 7 -0.05 -5.03 21.22
CA ASP A 7 -1.32 -4.58 21.82
C ASP A 7 -2.14 -3.73 20.84
N ILE A 8 -1.48 -2.93 20.00
CA ILE A 8 -2.16 -2.14 18.94
C ILE A 8 -2.73 -3.07 17.87
N LEU A 9 -1.97 -4.12 17.49
CA LEU A 9 -2.48 -5.18 16.62
C LEU A 9 -3.63 -5.94 17.28
N GLU A 10 -3.59 -6.22 18.57
CA GLU A 10 -4.72 -6.90 19.20
C GLU A 10 -5.94 -5.97 19.26
N GLU A 11 -5.78 -4.70 19.68
CA GLU A 11 -6.85 -3.70 19.78
C GLU A 11 -7.49 -3.38 18.41
N LEU A 12 -6.70 -3.32 17.33
CA LEU A 12 -7.21 -3.08 15.97
C LEU A 12 -7.88 -4.32 15.34
N TYR A 13 -7.53 -5.54 15.76
CA TYR A 13 -7.87 -6.77 15.03
C TYR A 13 -8.76 -7.76 15.79
N SER A 14 -8.78 -7.76 17.13
CA SER A 14 -9.60 -8.69 17.92
C SER A 14 -10.86 -8.05 18.52
N GLY A 15 -10.97 -6.71 18.49
CA GLY A 15 -12.06 -5.94 19.11
C GLY A 15 -12.96 -5.13 18.17
N ASN A 16 -13.74 -4.23 18.77
CA ASN A 16 -14.42 -3.15 18.04
C ASN A 16 -13.38 -2.15 17.53
N PRO A 17 -13.54 -1.61 16.32
CA PRO A 17 -12.57 -0.67 15.79
C PRO A 17 -12.55 0.63 16.63
N PRO A 18 -11.42 1.34 16.68
CA PRO A 18 -11.28 2.53 17.52
C PRO A 18 -12.24 3.65 17.08
N SER A 19 -12.57 4.56 18.00
CA SER A 19 -13.23 5.81 17.61
C SER A 19 -12.34 6.62 16.65
N PRO A 20 -12.90 7.50 15.80
CA PRO A 20 -12.09 8.33 14.91
C PRO A 20 -11.01 9.15 15.63
N ALA A 21 -11.33 9.68 16.83
CA ALA A 21 -10.36 10.40 17.66
C ALA A 21 -9.19 9.50 18.09
N ARG A 22 -9.50 8.29 18.58
CA ARG A 22 -8.50 7.30 18.97
C ARG A 22 -7.67 6.82 17.77
N ALA A 23 -8.30 6.64 16.61
CA ALA A 23 -7.61 6.29 15.36
C ALA A 23 -6.58 7.36 14.97
N PHE A 24 -6.87 8.65 15.15
CA PHE A 24 -5.89 9.71 14.93
C PHE A 24 -4.69 9.62 15.88
N ASP A 25 -4.92 9.29 17.15
CA ASP A 25 -3.84 9.14 18.13
C ASP A 25 -2.94 7.95 17.79
N ILE A 26 -3.54 6.81 17.44
CA ILE A 26 -2.81 5.62 16.96
C ILE A 26 -2.02 5.96 15.71
N GLN A 27 -2.63 6.62 14.72
CA GLN A 27 -1.98 7.03 13.48
C GLN A 27 -0.75 7.90 13.75
N ARG A 28 -0.87 8.86 14.68
CA ARG A 28 0.23 9.76 15.08
C ARG A 28 1.34 9.03 15.82
N ALA A 29 1.01 8.04 16.63
CA ALA A 29 2.00 7.23 17.33
C ALA A 29 2.78 6.34 16.35
N LEU A 30 2.06 5.63 15.47
CA LEU A 30 2.66 4.72 14.49
C LEU A 30 3.44 5.44 13.39
N SER A 31 3.07 6.67 13.01
CA SER A 31 3.81 7.42 11.99
C SER A 31 5.27 7.68 12.35
N LYS A 32 5.58 7.76 13.66
CA LYS A 32 6.95 7.91 14.17
C LYS A 32 7.80 6.65 13.99
N LYS A 33 7.19 5.50 13.69
CA LYS A 33 7.87 4.22 13.48
C LYS A 33 8.22 3.97 12.00
N VAL A 34 7.84 4.87 11.10
CA VAL A 34 8.19 4.74 9.68
C VAL A 34 9.69 4.93 9.48
N ILE A 35 10.34 3.88 9.00
CA ILE A 35 11.73 3.88 8.54
C ILE A 35 11.72 4.27 7.06
N LYS A 36 12.45 5.32 6.68
CA LYS A 36 12.49 5.87 5.32
C LYS A 36 13.80 5.54 4.60
N GLU A 37 14.70 4.81 5.24
CA GLU A 37 15.86 4.22 4.60
C GLU A 37 15.49 2.84 4.04
N SER A 38 16.05 2.48 2.88
CA SER A 38 15.92 1.12 2.36
C SER A 38 16.58 0.12 3.32
N ARG A 39 15.81 -0.92 3.68
CA ARG A 39 16.30 -2.11 4.39
C ARG A 39 15.94 -3.37 3.61
N LEU A 40 16.17 -3.32 2.29
CA LEU A 40 16.04 -4.44 1.37
C LEU A 40 17.44 -5.00 1.11
N ASP A 41 17.86 -6.01 1.88
CA ASP A 41 19.16 -6.66 1.67
C ASP A 41 19.19 -7.47 0.36
N ARG A 42 18.06 -8.09 0.02
CA ARG A 42 17.82 -8.80 -1.25
C ARG A 42 16.34 -8.71 -1.61
N LEU A 43 16.05 -8.57 -2.89
CA LEU A 43 14.67 -8.53 -3.42
C LEU A 43 14.49 -9.69 -4.41
N GLU A 44 13.94 -10.80 -3.94
CA GLU A 44 13.61 -11.97 -4.77
C GLU A 44 12.11 -12.11 -5.02
N THR A 45 11.29 -11.48 -4.17
CA THR A 45 9.84 -11.60 -4.20
C THR A 45 9.15 -10.29 -3.88
N VAL A 46 8.09 -10.00 -4.64
CA VAL A 46 7.21 -8.86 -4.41
C VAL A 46 5.77 -9.37 -4.33
N ALA A 47 4.97 -8.79 -3.44
CA ALA A 47 3.53 -9.06 -3.39
C ALA A 47 2.73 -7.83 -3.77
N GLY A 48 1.71 -7.99 -4.61
CA GLY A 48 0.71 -6.97 -4.87
C GLY A 48 -0.52 -7.19 -4.01
N ALA A 49 -0.99 -6.16 -3.33
CA ALA A 49 -2.22 -6.18 -2.54
C ALA A 49 -3.22 -5.16 -3.07
N ASP A 50 -4.48 -5.58 -3.18
CA ASP A 50 -5.60 -4.69 -3.45
C ASP A 50 -6.85 -5.11 -2.65
N LEU A 51 -7.83 -4.23 -2.59
CA LEU A 51 -9.05 -4.43 -1.82
C LEU A 51 -10.26 -3.82 -2.53
N SER A 52 -11.39 -4.52 -2.47
CA SER A 52 -12.69 -4.00 -2.92
C SER A 52 -13.76 -4.10 -1.85
N VAL A 53 -14.66 -3.14 -1.87
CA VAL A 53 -15.83 -3.08 -0.99
C VAL A 53 -17.04 -3.70 -1.67
N ILE A 54 -17.72 -4.60 -0.97
CA ILE A 54 -19.03 -5.18 -1.32
C ILE A 54 -20.09 -4.46 -0.47
N LYS A 55 -20.54 -3.30 -0.97
CA LYS A 55 -21.43 -2.40 -0.21
C LYS A 55 -22.75 -3.03 0.18
N SER A 56 -23.32 -3.91 -0.65
CA SER A 56 -24.57 -4.61 -0.40
C SER A 56 -24.52 -5.52 0.83
N MET A 57 -23.32 -6.00 1.20
CA MET A 57 -23.12 -6.96 2.27
C MET A 57 -22.34 -6.38 3.46
N ASN A 58 -21.94 -5.10 3.39
CA ASN A 58 -21.02 -4.49 4.33
C ASN A 58 -19.72 -5.31 4.53
N LYS A 59 -19.15 -5.80 3.41
CA LYS A 59 -17.95 -6.65 3.39
C LYS A 59 -16.81 -6.04 2.59
N LEU A 60 -15.60 -6.41 2.95
CA LEU A 60 -14.37 -6.14 2.22
C LEU A 60 -13.83 -7.46 1.67
N VAL A 61 -13.38 -7.44 0.42
CA VAL A 61 -12.61 -8.54 -0.17
C VAL A 61 -11.21 -8.04 -0.50
N CYS A 62 -10.22 -8.67 0.11
CA CYS A 62 -8.80 -8.37 -0.09
C CYS A 62 -8.13 -9.54 -0.78
N GLY A 63 -7.27 -9.25 -1.75
CA GLY A 63 -6.47 -10.23 -2.46
C GLY A 63 -5.01 -9.82 -2.47
N ILE A 64 -4.14 -10.79 -2.22
CA ILE A 64 -2.69 -10.62 -2.31
C ILE A 64 -2.14 -11.67 -3.27
N ILE A 65 -1.27 -11.25 -4.18
CA ILE A 65 -0.58 -12.12 -5.12
C ILE A 65 0.91 -11.92 -4.95
N LEU A 66 1.63 -13.02 -4.70
CA LEU A 66 3.09 -13.08 -4.58
C LEU A 66 3.70 -13.42 -5.95
N PHE A 67 4.77 -12.72 -6.28
CA PHE A 67 5.52 -12.89 -7.51
C PHE A 67 7.01 -13.09 -7.23
N SER A 68 7.69 -13.81 -8.13
CA SER A 68 9.15 -13.74 -8.25
C SER A 68 9.58 -12.37 -8.75
N TYR A 69 10.79 -11.95 -8.41
CA TYR A 69 11.40 -10.70 -8.84
C TYR A 69 12.78 -10.97 -9.45
N PRO A 70 13.13 -10.37 -10.60
CA PRO A 70 12.37 -9.35 -11.34
C PRO A 70 11.37 -9.92 -12.37
N ASP A 71 11.26 -11.23 -12.53
CA ASP A 71 10.47 -11.82 -13.63
C ASP A 71 8.95 -11.58 -13.52
N LEU A 72 8.46 -11.34 -12.31
CA LEU A 72 7.03 -11.19 -11.99
C LEU A 72 6.21 -12.43 -12.39
N THR A 73 6.81 -13.61 -12.20
CA THR A 73 6.08 -14.88 -12.32
C THR A 73 5.32 -15.13 -11.03
N GLU A 74 4.04 -15.43 -11.13
CA GLU A 74 3.20 -15.66 -9.97
C GLU A 74 3.62 -16.93 -9.22
N ILE A 75 3.77 -16.82 -7.90
CA ILE A 75 4.16 -17.92 -7.00
C ILE A 75 2.94 -18.40 -6.20
N GLU A 76 2.18 -17.47 -5.63
CA GLU A 76 1.09 -17.75 -4.70
C GLU A 76 0.04 -16.63 -4.79
N ARG A 77 -1.23 -16.95 -4.55
CA ARG A 77 -2.26 -15.95 -4.30
C ARG A 77 -3.16 -16.37 -3.16
N VAL A 78 -3.58 -15.41 -2.34
CA VAL A 78 -4.47 -15.62 -1.20
C VAL A 78 -5.49 -14.50 -1.12
N TYR A 79 -6.62 -14.76 -0.46
CA TYR A 79 -7.66 -13.77 -0.26
C TYR A 79 -8.38 -13.93 1.07
N THR A 80 -9.08 -12.87 1.46
CA THR A 80 -9.95 -12.84 2.63
C THR A 80 -11.21 -12.06 2.31
N VAL A 81 -12.34 -12.52 2.83
CA VAL A 81 -13.57 -11.74 2.94
C VAL A 81 -13.76 -11.41 4.42
N SER A 82 -13.84 -10.12 4.74
CA SER A 82 -14.00 -9.62 6.11
C SER A 82 -15.15 -8.62 6.19
N ASP A 83 -15.67 -8.37 7.39
CA ASP A 83 -16.70 -7.35 7.58
C ASP A 83 -16.08 -5.95 7.54
N GLU A 84 -16.77 -5.01 6.92
CA GLU A 84 -16.41 -3.59 6.97
C GLU A 84 -16.80 -3.04 8.35
N ARG A 85 -15.83 -3.00 9.27
CA ARG A 85 -16.06 -2.56 10.66
C ARG A 85 -15.86 -1.05 10.86
N PHE A 86 -15.05 -0.40 10.04
CA PHE A 86 -14.74 1.03 10.19
C PHE A 86 -15.25 1.84 8.98
N PRO A 87 -15.95 2.97 9.19
CA PRO A 87 -16.53 3.75 8.11
C PRO A 87 -15.47 4.46 7.25
N TYR A 88 -15.82 4.83 6.03
CA TYR A 88 -14.96 5.64 5.19
C TYR A 88 -14.79 7.07 5.75
N ILE A 89 -13.62 7.35 6.30
CA ILE A 89 -13.22 8.69 6.78
C ILE A 89 -11.95 9.14 6.05
N PRO A 90 -11.96 10.29 5.34
CA PRO A 90 -10.78 10.80 4.66
C PRO A 90 -9.55 10.91 5.59
N GLY A 91 -8.45 10.29 5.18
CA GLY A 91 -7.19 10.25 5.94
C GLY A 91 -7.10 9.14 7.00
N LEU A 92 -8.13 8.32 7.18
CA LEU A 92 -8.17 7.14 8.05
C LEU A 92 -8.48 5.84 7.29
N LEU A 93 -8.30 5.82 5.97
CA LEU A 93 -8.55 4.64 5.11
C LEU A 93 -7.86 3.37 5.62
N ALA A 94 -6.66 3.51 6.18
CA ALA A 94 -5.90 2.38 6.71
C ALA A 94 -6.60 1.64 7.85
N PHE A 95 -7.45 2.31 8.65
CA PHE A 95 -8.23 1.65 9.71
C PHE A 95 -9.43 0.87 9.16
N ARG A 96 -9.89 1.23 7.96
CA ARG A 96 -10.94 0.52 7.23
C ARG A 96 -10.40 -0.70 6.50
N GLU A 97 -9.25 -0.56 5.84
CA GLU A 97 -8.77 -1.55 4.86
C GLU A 97 -7.52 -2.31 5.32
N GLY A 98 -6.69 -1.69 6.16
CA GLY A 98 -5.47 -2.29 6.69
C GLY A 98 -5.69 -3.61 7.44
N PRO A 99 -6.79 -3.76 8.21
CA PRO A 99 -7.07 -5.03 8.87
C PRO A 99 -7.19 -6.22 7.91
N ALA A 100 -7.97 -6.04 6.83
CA ALA A 100 -8.17 -7.07 5.82
C ALA A 100 -6.88 -7.41 5.06
N ILE A 101 -6.02 -6.41 4.79
CA ILE A 101 -4.73 -6.64 4.13
C ILE A 101 -3.81 -7.48 5.02
N ILE A 102 -3.72 -7.16 6.31
CA ILE A 102 -2.86 -7.86 7.26
C ILE A 102 -3.35 -9.28 7.52
N GLU A 103 -4.67 -9.51 7.64
CA GLU A 103 -5.25 -10.85 7.73
C GLU A 103 -4.92 -11.67 6.47
N THR A 104 -5.08 -11.08 5.28
CA THR A 104 -4.78 -11.74 4.02
C THR A 104 -3.29 -12.05 3.88
N TYR A 105 -2.41 -11.14 4.31
CA TYR A 105 -0.97 -11.37 4.36
C TYR A 105 -0.60 -12.54 5.30
N GLY A 106 -1.33 -12.70 6.40
CA GLY A 106 -1.18 -13.82 7.32
C GLY A 106 -1.30 -15.18 6.64
N LYS A 107 -2.17 -15.29 5.63
CA LYS A 107 -2.43 -16.53 4.86
C LYS A 107 -1.33 -16.92 3.89
N LEU A 108 -0.42 -16.01 3.52
CA LEU A 108 0.69 -16.33 2.63
C LEU A 108 1.61 -17.37 3.27
N MET A 109 1.88 -18.46 2.55
CA MET A 109 2.86 -19.48 2.94
C MET A 109 4.28 -18.94 2.85
N ARG A 110 4.59 -18.18 1.79
CA ARG A 110 5.88 -17.49 1.63
C ARG A 110 5.70 -15.98 1.87
N LYS A 111 6.47 -15.41 2.80
CA LYS A 111 6.45 -13.97 3.05
C LYS A 111 7.24 -13.22 1.96
N PRO A 112 6.68 -12.15 1.36
CA PRO A 112 7.37 -11.34 0.36
C PRO A 112 8.48 -10.51 0.99
N ASP A 113 9.51 -10.19 0.21
CA ASP A 113 10.53 -9.21 0.62
C ASP A 113 9.96 -7.79 0.59
N LEU A 114 8.99 -7.52 -0.30
CA LEU A 114 8.32 -6.22 -0.41
C LEU A 114 6.82 -6.39 -0.68
N LEU A 115 5.98 -5.69 0.10
CA LEU A 115 4.54 -5.57 -0.14
C LEU A 115 4.21 -4.26 -0.87
N ILE A 116 3.55 -4.35 -2.02
CA ILE A 116 3.12 -3.23 -2.85
C ILE A 116 1.60 -3.09 -2.75
N ILE A 117 1.12 -1.94 -2.29
CA ILE A 117 -0.31 -1.68 -2.02
C ILE A 117 -0.84 -0.61 -2.99
N ASP A 118 -2.04 -0.82 -3.56
CA ASP A 118 -2.77 0.25 -4.29
C ASP A 118 -3.22 1.33 -3.30
N GLY A 119 -2.36 2.32 -3.10
CA GLY A 119 -2.54 3.30 -2.03
C GLY A 119 -1.29 4.16 -1.83
N GLN A 120 -1.39 5.08 -0.88
CA GLN A 120 -0.27 5.97 -0.54
C GLN A 120 0.56 5.40 0.61
N GLY A 121 1.86 5.68 0.57
CA GLY A 121 2.77 5.58 1.71
C GLY A 121 2.92 6.94 2.40
N ILE A 122 4.15 7.47 2.48
CA ILE A 122 4.44 8.75 3.12
C ILE A 122 3.84 9.95 2.38
N ALA A 123 3.37 9.79 1.14
CA ALA A 123 2.64 10.80 0.37
C ALA A 123 1.20 11.00 0.88
N HIS A 124 1.09 11.40 2.15
CA HIS A 124 -0.14 11.54 2.91
C HIS A 124 -0.04 12.82 3.77
N PRO A 125 -1.15 13.54 4.07
CA PRO A 125 -1.10 14.77 4.87
C PRO A 125 -0.47 14.61 6.27
N ARG A 126 -0.33 13.38 6.75
CA ARG A 126 0.27 13.02 8.05
C ARG A 126 1.51 12.15 7.91
N GLY A 127 2.05 11.99 6.70
CA GLY A 127 3.19 11.11 6.43
C GLY A 127 2.92 9.62 6.68
N PHE A 128 1.66 9.19 6.70
CA PHE A 128 1.25 7.86 7.15
C PHE A 128 0.02 7.33 6.41
N GLY A 129 0.20 7.02 5.13
CA GLY A 129 -0.81 6.34 4.32
C GLY A 129 -0.92 4.84 4.64
N ILE A 130 -1.77 4.13 3.88
CA ILE A 130 -2.05 2.71 4.10
C ILE A 130 -0.80 1.83 3.95
N ALA A 131 0.10 2.13 3.02
CA ALA A 131 1.33 1.37 2.86
C ALA A 131 2.27 1.52 4.06
N CYS A 132 2.32 2.72 4.67
CA CYS A 132 3.04 2.94 5.93
C CYS A 132 2.39 2.17 7.07
N HIS A 133 1.07 2.26 7.19
CA HIS A 133 0.31 1.63 8.26
C HIS A 133 0.52 0.11 8.27
N VAL A 134 0.31 -0.54 7.12
CA VAL A 134 0.48 -1.99 6.99
C VAL A 134 1.96 -2.38 7.18
N GLY A 135 2.90 -1.66 6.55
CA GLY A 135 4.32 -1.97 6.65
C GLY A 135 4.86 -1.86 8.08
N VAL A 136 4.46 -0.82 8.83
CA VAL A 136 4.85 -0.66 10.24
C VAL A 136 4.27 -1.77 11.12
N LEU A 137 2.98 -2.06 10.99
CA LEU A 137 2.33 -3.09 11.80
C LEU A 137 2.87 -4.50 11.54
N LEU A 138 3.20 -4.81 10.28
CA LEU A 138 3.83 -6.10 9.92
C LEU A 138 5.35 -6.11 10.16
N GLY A 139 5.98 -4.94 10.35
CA GLY A 139 7.42 -4.81 10.43
C GLY A 139 8.17 -5.16 9.14
N ILE A 140 7.54 -5.00 7.96
CA ILE A 140 8.09 -5.40 6.65
C ILE A 140 8.26 -4.20 5.70
N PRO A 141 9.13 -4.31 4.69
CA PRO A 141 9.19 -3.34 3.60
C PRO A 141 7.84 -3.20 2.88
N ALA A 142 7.42 -1.95 2.66
CA ALA A 142 6.16 -1.65 2.00
C ALA A 142 6.29 -0.47 1.04
N LEU A 143 5.56 -0.54 -0.07
CA LEU A 143 5.51 0.46 -1.14
C LEU A 143 4.05 0.82 -1.46
N GLY A 144 3.75 2.11 -1.50
CA GLY A 144 2.46 2.61 -1.98
C GLY A 144 2.54 3.06 -3.44
N ILE A 145 1.63 2.56 -4.29
CA ILE A 145 1.47 3.02 -5.67
C ILE A 145 0.01 3.41 -5.87
N ALA A 146 -0.26 4.70 -6.07
CA ALA A 146 -1.62 5.22 -6.22
C ALA A 146 -1.91 5.74 -7.64
N LYS A 147 -3.18 5.59 -8.05
CA LYS A 147 -3.70 6.07 -9.34
C LYS A 147 -3.90 7.59 -9.39
N LYS A 148 -3.94 8.27 -8.24
CA LYS A 148 -4.22 9.70 -8.10
C LYS A 148 -3.38 10.30 -6.98
N LYS A 149 -3.06 11.60 -7.10
CA LYS A 149 -2.43 12.37 -6.04
C LYS A 149 -3.37 12.50 -4.84
N LEU A 150 -2.88 12.22 -3.64
CA LEU A 150 -3.57 12.55 -2.39
C LEU A 150 -3.03 13.82 -1.75
N TYR A 151 -1.70 13.96 -1.71
CA TYR A 151 -1.00 15.06 -1.03
C TYR A 151 0.26 15.47 -1.80
N GLY A 152 0.74 16.68 -1.56
CA GLY A 152 1.93 17.25 -2.19
C GLY A 152 1.70 18.00 -3.50
N THR A 153 2.79 18.50 -4.08
CA THR A 153 2.87 19.21 -5.36
C THR A 153 3.89 18.53 -6.27
N TYR A 154 3.70 18.68 -7.58
CA TYR A 154 4.58 18.09 -8.58
C TYR A 154 4.48 18.86 -9.90
N VAL A 155 5.51 18.76 -10.72
CA VAL A 155 5.49 19.14 -12.13
C VAL A 155 5.22 17.88 -12.94
N GLU A 156 4.33 17.92 -13.92
CA GLU A 156 4.02 16.74 -14.75
C GLU A 156 5.31 16.20 -15.40
N PRO A 157 5.63 14.89 -15.24
CA PRO A 157 6.85 14.33 -15.81
C PRO A 157 6.77 14.24 -17.34
N GLY A 158 7.90 13.98 -18.00
CA GLY A 158 7.93 13.70 -19.44
C GLY A 158 6.97 12.57 -19.87
N GLU A 159 6.62 12.54 -21.15
CA GLU A 159 5.60 11.62 -21.67
C GLU A 159 6.07 10.17 -21.82
N LYS A 160 7.39 9.94 -21.82
CA LYS A 160 8.00 8.62 -22.03
C LYS A 160 8.09 7.80 -20.75
N LYS A 161 7.91 6.47 -20.86
CA LYS A 161 8.12 5.52 -19.77
C LYS A 161 9.48 5.78 -19.10
N GLY A 162 9.49 5.78 -17.77
CA GLY A 162 10.66 6.08 -16.95
C GLY A 162 10.82 7.56 -16.62
N SER A 163 10.13 8.48 -17.32
CA SER A 163 10.11 9.89 -16.92
C SER A 163 9.46 10.04 -15.54
N TRP A 164 10.06 10.85 -14.69
CA TRP A 164 9.51 11.11 -13.36
C TRP A 164 9.82 12.53 -12.88
N SER A 165 9.08 12.97 -11.87
CA SER A 165 9.33 14.19 -11.12
C SER A 165 9.16 13.93 -9.63
N PRO A 166 9.85 14.68 -8.76
CA PRO A 166 9.67 14.55 -7.32
C PRO A 166 8.24 14.97 -6.94
N LEU A 167 7.64 14.23 -6.02
CA LEU A 167 6.44 14.66 -5.30
C LEU A 167 6.90 15.35 -4.01
N LEU A 168 6.57 16.62 -3.85
CA LEU A 168 7.04 17.46 -2.74
C LEU A 168 5.94 17.69 -1.71
N SER A 169 6.29 17.69 -0.42
CA SER A 169 5.40 18.12 0.66
C SER A 169 5.23 19.64 0.65
N ARG A 170 4.41 20.18 1.58
CA ARG A 170 4.28 21.64 1.73
C ARG A 170 5.57 22.31 2.22
N GLU A 171 6.43 21.55 2.86
CA GLU A 171 7.74 21.95 3.37
C GLU A 171 8.86 21.66 2.36
N GLU A 172 8.52 21.42 1.09
CA GLU A 172 9.46 21.15 -0.03
C GLU A 172 10.33 19.90 0.19
N VAL A 173 9.86 18.95 1.01
CA VAL A 173 10.53 17.66 1.21
C VAL A 173 10.02 16.62 0.20
N VAL A 174 10.91 15.83 -0.38
CA VAL A 174 10.53 14.72 -1.27
C VAL A 174 9.80 13.64 -0.47
N ILE A 175 8.55 13.37 -0.85
CA ILE A 175 7.65 12.38 -0.24
C ILE A 175 7.25 11.26 -1.21
N GLY A 176 7.87 11.22 -2.39
CA GLY A 176 7.60 10.21 -3.41
C GLY A 176 8.02 10.68 -4.79
N SER A 177 7.55 9.96 -5.80
CA SER A 177 7.78 10.25 -7.21
C SER A 177 6.47 10.18 -7.99
N VAL A 178 6.32 11.07 -8.96
CA VAL A 178 5.27 10.99 -9.98
C VAL A 178 5.89 10.34 -11.20
N LEU A 179 5.53 9.08 -11.45
CA LEU A 179 6.25 8.20 -12.38
C LEU A 179 5.40 7.88 -13.62
N ARG A 180 5.98 8.09 -14.79
CA ARG A 180 5.43 7.63 -16.08
C ARG A 180 5.80 6.15 -16.27
N THR A 181 4.86 5.25 -15.98
CA THR A 181 5.03 3.80 -16.16
C THR A 181 4.72 3.31 -17.57
N LYS A 182 3.99 4.12 -18.36
CA LYS A 182 3.63 3.86 -19.75
C LYS A 182 3.57 5.16 -20.55
N ASP A 183 4.14 5.14 -21.76
CA ASP A 183 4.14 6.24 -22.72
C ASP A 183 2.75 6.88 -22.87
N ASN A 184 2.70 8.22 -22.88
CA ASN A 184 1.51 9.01 -23.21
C ASN A 184 0.27 8.67 -22.35
N THR A 185 0.47 8.19 -21.11
CA THR A 185 -0.62 7.94 -20.16
C THR A 185 -0.38 8.67 -18.86
N LYS A 186 -1.45 8.96 -18.10
CA LYS A 186 -1.35 9.60 -16.77
C LYS A 186 -0.33 8.86 -15.88
N PRO A 187 0.50 9.57 -15.11
CA PRO A 187 1.50 8.93 -14.28
C PRO A 187 0.83 8.23 -13.08
N VAL A 188 1.62 7.47 -12.34
CA VAL A 188 1.28 6.94 -11.02
C VAL A 188 2.03 7.71 -9.93
N PHE A 189 1.50 7.68 -8.72
CA PHE A 189 2.10 8.32 -7.56
C PHE A 189 2.72 7.24 -6.69
N VAL A 190 4.05 7.22 -6.63
CA VAL A 190 4.84 6.21 -5.94
C VAL A 190 5.38 6.82 -4.66
N SER A 191 5.13 6.19 -3.52
CA SER A 191 5.66 6.68 -2.24
C SER A 191 6.05 5.54 -1.30
N PRO A 192 7.19 5.65 -0.61
CA PRO A 192 7.62 4.64 0.36
C PRO A 192 6.59 4.43 1.46
N GLY A 193 6.37 3.18 1.86
CA GLY A 193 5.55 2.82 3.01
C GLY A 193 6.39 2.69 4.28
N HIS A 194 7.25 1.68 4.33
CA HIS A 194 8.11 1.37 5.48
C HIS A 194 9.37 0.67 4.99
N LYS A 195 10.52 0.90 5.64
CA LYS A 195 11.84 0.27 5.34
C LYS A 195 12.24 0.38 3.86
N LEU A 196 11.89 1.50 3.25
CA LEU A 196 12.11 1.78 1.84
C LEU A 196 12.36 3.28 1.67
N ASP A 197 13.34 3.64 0.84
CA ASP A 197 13.57 5.03 0.44
C ASP A 197 12.85 5.38 -0.87
N THR A 198 12.80 6.67 -1.19
CA THR A 198 12.06 7.19 -2.36
C THR A 198 12.65 6.75 -3.69
N GLU A 199 13.97 6.52 -3.74
CA GLU A 199 14.68 6.08 -4.95
C GLU A 199 14.37 4.62 -5.25
N SER A 200 14.58 3.73 -4.27
CA SER A 200 14.24 2.31 -4.36
C SER A 200 12.76 2.12 -4.70
N ALA A 201 11.87 2.89 -4.06
CA ALA A 201 10.43 2.87 -4.35
C ALA A 201 10.12 3.17 -5.83
N ARG A 202 10.76 4.20 -6.40
CA ARG A 202 10.60 4.59 -7.81
C ARG A 202 11.10 3.49 -8.75
N ASP A 203 12.29 2.97 -8.49
CA ASP A 203 12.96 2.03 -9.38
C ASP A 203 12.23 0.69 -9.41
N ILE A 204 11.83 0.18 -8.23
CA ILE A 204 11.00 -1.03 -8.13
C ILE A 204 9.65 -0.84 -8.82
N ALA A 205 9.00 0.32 -8.67
CA ALA A 205 7.73 0.60 -9.34
C ALA A 205 7.88 0.60 -10.88
N LEU A 206 8.99 1.12 -11.40
CA LEU A 206 9.29 1.13 -12.83
C LEU A 206 9.62 -0.28 -13.34
N GLU A 207 10.42 -1.04 -12.60
CA GLU A 207 10.75 -2.44 -12.88
C GLU A 207 9.51 -3.34 -12.84
N CYS A 208 8.49 -3.00 -12.03
CA CYS A 208 7.21 -3.69 -12.01
C CYS A 208 6.28 -3.32 -13.20
N ALA A 209 6.61 -2.32 -14.02
CA ALA A 209 5.74 -1.86 -15.11
C ALA A 209 5.89 -2.70 -16.40
N ARG A 210 4.93 -3.61 -16.64
CA ARG A 210 4.87 -4.53 -17.80
C ARG A 210 3.91 -4.04 -18.90
N GLY A 211 4.13 -2.83 -19.43
CA GLY A 211 3.36 -2.29 -20.57
C GLY A 211 1.99 -1.68 -20.23
N TYR A 212 1.62 -1.65 -18.94
CA TYR A 212 0.42 -1.03 -18.41
C TYR A 212 0.74 0.21 -17.58
N ARG A 213 -0.26 1.08 -17.39
CA ARG A 213 -0.15 2.23 -16.48
C ARG A 213 0.06 1.79 -15.03
N ILE A 214 -0.67 0.78 -14.58
CA ILE A 214 -0.53 0.27 -13.21
C ILE A 214 0.50 -0.86 -13.24
N PRO A 215 1.52 -0.84 -12.35
CA PRO A 215 2.51 -1.91 -12.25
C PRO A 215 1.87 -3.29 -12.03
N GLU A 216 2.54 -4.33 -12.50
CA GLU A 216 1.98 -5.69 -12.60
C GLU A 216 1.46 -6.23 -11.26
N PRO A 217 2.16 -6.11 -10.11
CA PRO A 217 1.68 -6.69 -8.87
C PRO A 217 0.32 -6.15 -8.42
N THR A 218 0.17 -4.82 -8.37
CA THR A 218 -1.10 -4.19 -7.96
C THR A 218 -2.16 -4.28 -9.05
N ARG A 219 -1.78 -4.26 -10.33
CA ARG A 219 -2.72 -4.50 -11.45
C ARG A 219 -3.34 -5.90 -11.38
N ARG A 220 -2.54 -6.92 -11.08
CA ARG A 220 -2.99 -8.31 -10.96
C ARG A 220 -3.84 -8.52 -9.72
N ALA A 221 -3.49 -7.87 -8.60
CA ALA A 221 -4.31 -7.87 -7.40
C ALA A 221 -5.70 -7.23 -7.65
N ASP A 222 -5.76 -6.08 -8.34
CA ASP A 222 -7.02 -5.39 -8.71
C ASP A 222 -7.94 -6.30 -9.56
N ILE A 223 -7.38 -6.95 -10.57
CA ILE A 223 -8.13 -7.93 -11.40
C ILE A 223 -8.64 -9.10 -10.56
N TYR A 224 -7.80 -9.65 -9.68
CA TYR A 224 -8.16 -10.79 -8.84
C TYR A 224 -9.30 -10.44 -7.89
N VAL A 225 -9.17 -9.31 -7.19
CA VAL A 225 -10.17 -8.82 -6.24
C VAL A 225 -11.48 -8.45 -6.95
N ALA A 226 -11.42 -7.87 -8.15
CA ALA A 226 -12.61 -7.60 -8.96
C ALA A 226 -13.34 -8.89 -9.39
N GLY A 227 -12.61 -9.98 -9.61
CA GLY A 227 -13.16 -11.32 -9.84
C GLY A 227 -13.85 -11.86 -8.59
N LEU A 228 -13.12 -11.92 -7.47
CA LEU A 228 -13.64 -12.42 -6.18
C LEU A 228 -14.89 -11.66 -5.74
N LYS A 229 -14.92 -10.34 -5.93
CA LYS A 229 -16.10 -9.53 -5.62
C LYS A 229 -17.36 -10.04 -6.32
N LYS A 230 -17.27 -10.50 -7.56
CA LYS A 230 -18.42 -11.03 -8.31
C LYS A 230 -18.84 -12.42 -7.84
N GLU A 231 -17.90 -13.21 -7.33
CA GLU A 231 -18.16 -14.56 -6.82
C GLU A 231 -18.77 -14.52 -5.40
N VAL A 232 -18.41 -13.51 -4.60
CA VAL A 232 -18.85 -13.34 -3.22
C VAL A 232 -20.15 -12.53 -3.08
N SER A 233 -20.43 -11.63 -4.06
CA SER A 233 -21.66 -10.81 -4.07
C SER A 233 -22.88 -11.59 -4.55
#